data_AF-A0A3R7XBY0-F1
#
_entry.id   AF-A0A3R7XBY0-F1
#
_cell.length_a   1.000
_cell.length_b   1.000
_cell.length_c   1.000
_cell.angle_alpha   90.00
_cell.angle_beta   90.00
_cell.angle_gamma   90.00
#
_symmetry.space_group_name_H-M   'P 1'
#
loop_
_entity.id
_entity.type
_entity.pdbx_description
1 polymer ?
#
loop_
_entity_poly.entity_id
_entity_poly.type
_entity_poly.pdbx_seq_one_letter_code
_entity_poly.pdbx_strand_id
1 'polypeptide(L)' 'MKKIKNFWKIYYPVILAFLSFLYSVSLWFSGQQLEGIFVGIWVPSILALSIVIRQRKNDN' A
#
# COMPACT_ATOMS: atom_id res chain seq x y z
N MET A 1 -8.17 -3.84 23.93
CA MET A 1 -7.27 -4.57 23.00
C MET A 1 -7.91 -4.90 21.63
N LYS A 2 -9.17 -5.35 21.54
CA LYS A 2 -9.85 -5.64 20.24
C LYS A 2 -9.90 -4.46 19.25
N LYS A 3 -10.19 -3.23 19.73
CA LYS A 3 -10.23 -2.01 18.89
C LYS A 3 -8.89 -1.73 18.18
N ILE A 4 -7.78 -1.83 18.92
CA ILE A 4 -6.42 -1.62 18.37
C ILE A 4 -6.08 -2.67 17.31
N LYS A 5 -6.37 -3.96 17.55
CA LYS A 5 -6.14 -5.01 16.54
C LYS A 5 -6.95 -4.78 15.27
N ASN A 6 -8.20 -4.31 15.39
CA ASN A 6 -9.03 -3.98 14.22
C ASN A 6 -8.52 -2.74 13.48
N PHE A 7 -8.02 -1.73 14.20
CA PHE A 7 -7.40 -0.56 13.59
C PHE A 7 -6.23 -0.97 12.69
N TRP A 8 -5.26 -1.72 13.22
CA TRP A 8 -4.13 -2.22 12.41
C TRP A 8 -4.58 -3.06 11.21
N LYS A 9 -5.60 -3.89 11.38
CA LYS A 9 -6.17 -4.66 10.27
C LYS A 9 -6.82 -3.79 9.19
N ILE A 10 -7.29 -2.59 9.52
CA ILE A 10 -7.88 -1.66 8.55
C ILE A 10 -6.79 -0.84 7.85
N TYR A 11 -5.82 -0.33 8.61
CA TYR A 11 -4.87 0.67 8.09
C TYR A 11 -3.55 0.09 7.54
N TYR A 12 -3.24 -1.18 7.76
CA TYR A 12 -2.00 -1.77 7.21
C TYR A 12 -1.79 -1.54 5.69
N PRO A 13 -2.82 -1.58 4.80
CA PRO A 13 -2.58 -1.36 3.37
C PRO A 13 -2.22 0.09 3.06
N VAL A 14 -2.76 1.04 3.81
CA VAL A 14 -2.46 2.47 3.68
C VAL A 14 -1.02 2.73 4.10
N ILE A 15 -0.59 2.13 5.20
CA ILE A 15 0.80 2.23 5.69
C ILE A 15 1.76 1.62 4.65
N LEU A 16 1.45 0.45 4.09
CA LEU A 16 2.26 -0.19 3.05
C LEU A 16 2.32 0.64 1.76
N ALA A 17 1.19 1.18 1.31
CA ALA A 17 1.12 2.04 0.13
C ALA A 17 1.93 3.33 0.33
N PHE A 18 1.88 3.92 1.53
CA PHE A 18 2.66 5.11 1.87
C PHE A 18 4.17 4.82 1.91
N LEU A 19 4.59 3.68 2.46
CA LEU A 19 6.00 3.27 2.43
C LEU A 19 6.48 3.03 0.99
N SER A 20 5.67 2.39 0.15
CA SER A 20 5.97 2.20 -1.27
C SER A 20 6.10 3.54 -2.00
N PHE A 21 5.25 4.51 -1.67
CA PHE A 21 5.32 5.87 -2.20
C PHE A 21 6.62 6.58 -1.80
N LEU A 22 6.98 6.56 -0.51
CA LEU A 22 8.24 7.15 -0.05
C LEU A 22 9.46 6.52 -0.71
N TYR A 23 9.44 5.19 -0.90
CA TYR A 23 10.51 4.49 -1.59
C TYR A 23 10.61 4.89 -3.07
N SER A 24 9.48 4.99 -3.77
CA SER A 24 9.40 5.49 -5.14
C SER A 24 9.99 6.90 -5.28
N VAL A 25 9.60 7.81 -4.38
CA VAL A 25 10.13 9.19 -4.35
C VAL A 25 11.64 9.20 -4.08
N SER A 26 12.10 8.38 -3.13
CA SER A 26 13.53 8.27 -2.81
C SER A 26 14.35 7.77 -4.00
N LEU A 27 13.86 6.76 -4.73
CA LEU A 27 14.50 6.24 -5.95
C LEU A 27 14.56 7.30 -7.05
N TRP A 28 13.46 8.03 -7.26
CA TRP A 28 13.38 9.08 -8.28
C TRP A 28 14.46 10.15 -8.06
N PHE A 29 14.61 10.64 -6.82
CA PHE A 29 15.62 11.63 -6.48
C PHE A 29 17.05 11.06 -6.38
N SER A 30 17.21 9.74 -6.29
CA SER A 30 18.51 9.06 -6.33
C SER A 30 19.01 8.76 -7.76
N GLY A 31 18.26 9.20 -8.79
CA GLY A 31 18.61 8.98 -10.20
C GLY A 31 18.08 7.66 -10.79
N GLN A 32 17.45 6.81 -9.98
CA GLN A 32 16.82 5.54 -10.38
C GLN A 32 15.35 5.75 -10.76
N GLN A 33 15.13 6.53 -11.83
CA GLN A 33 13.80 7.01 -12.20
C GLN A 33 12.87 5.90 -12.70
N LEU A 34 13.40 4.91 -13.44
CA LEU A 34 12.62 3.78 -13.94
C LEU A 34 12.12 2.91 -12.79
N GLU A 35 12.99 2.62 -11.82
CA GLU A 35 12.66 1.90 -10.61
C GLU A 35 11.67 2.71 -9.75
N GLY A 36 11.87 4.02 -9.67
CA GLY A 36 10.94 4.95 -9.02
C GLY A 36 9.54 4.88 -9.60
N ILE A 37 9.38 4.95 -10.93
CA ILE A 37 8.09 4.81 -11.62
C ILE A 37 7.52 3.41 -11.39
N PHE A 38 8.33 2.37 -11.56
CA PHE A 38 7.91 0.98 -11.38
C PHE A 38 7.32 0.77 -9.99
N VAL A 39 8.03 1.18 -8.94
CA VAL A 39 7.56 1.12 -7.54
C VAL A 39 6.35 2.03 -7.31
N GLY A 40 6.28 3.19 -7.98
CA GLY A 40 5.15 4.11 -7.88
C GLY A 40 3.83 3.46 -8.31
N ILE A 41 3.86 2.58 -9.32
CA ILE A 41 2.69 1.82 -9.79
C ILE A 41 2.19 0.81 -8.73
N TRP A 42 3.05 0.38 -7.80
CA TRP A 42 2.63 -0.53 -6.73
C TRP A 42 1.74 0.16 -5.70
N VAL A 43 1.81 1.48 -5.54
CA VAL A 43 0.97 2.24 -4.61
C VAL A 43 -0.52 2.01 -4.86
N PRO A 44 -1.08 2.28 -6.06
CA PRO A 44 -2.49 1.97 -6.35
C PRO A 44 -2.77 0.46 -6.35
N SER A 45 -1.80 -0.38 -6.73
CA SER A 45 -1.96 -1.84 -6.76
C SER A 45 -2.15 -2.44 -5.36
N ILE A 46 -1.38 -1.98 -4.37
CA ILE A 46 -1.50 -2.38 -2.95
C ILE A 46 -2.89 -2.01 -2.41
N LEU A 47 -3.36 -0.80 -2.72
CA LEU A 47 -4.68 -0.33 -2.30
C LEU A 47 -5.79 -1.15 -2.98
N ALA A 48 -5.71 -1.36 -4.30
CA ALA A 48 -6.67 -2.16 -5.04
C ALA A 48 -6.73 -3.61 -4.53
N LEU A 49 -5.58 -4.26 -4.31
CA LEU A 49 -5.51 -5.59 -3.73
C LEU A 49 -6.18 -5.64 -2.36
N SER A 50 -5.95 -4.62 -1.53
CA SER A 50 -6.58 -4.54 -0.21
C SER A 50 -8.10 -4.42 -0.27
N ILE A 51 -8.63 -3.74 -1.28
CA ILE A 51 -10.07 -3.62 -1.54
C ILE A 51 -10.63 -4.98 -1.98
N VAL A 52 -9.99 -5.66 -2.92
CA VAL A 52 -10.41 -6.99 -3.41
C VAL A 52 -10.46 -8.01 -2.26
N ILE A 53 -9.42 -8.05 -1.41
CA ILE A 53 -9.40 -8.96 -0.25
C ILE A 53 -10.54 -8.63 0.74
N ARG A 54 -10.85 -7.34 0.94
CA ARG A 54 -11.95 -6.92 1.83
C ARG A 54 -13.31 -7.24 1.26
N GLN A 55 -13.52 -7.03 -0.05
CA GLN A 55 -14.75 -7.40 -0.75
C GLN A 55 -15.05 -8.88 -0.55
N ARG A 56 -14.07 -9.76 -0.84
CA ARG A 56 -14.20 -11.22 -0.65
C ARG A 56 -14.46 -11.64 0.80
N LYS A 57 -14.06 -10.83 1.77
CA LYS A 57 -14.28 -11.11 3.20
C LYS A 57 -15.66 -10.64 3.69
N ASN A 58 -16.30 -9.74 2.97
CA ASN A 58 -17.65 -9.24 3.26
C ASN A 58 -18.75 -10.00 2.48
N ASP A 59 -18.40 -10.84 1.51
CA ASP A 59 -19.34 -11.68 0.71
C ASP A 59 -19.92 -12.90 1.48
N ASN A 60 -19.92 -12.87 2.82
CA ASN A 60 -20.54 -13.90 3.68
C ASN A 60 -21.71 -13.33 4.47
#